data_AF-A0A2V7GPI2-F1
#
_entry.id   AF-A0A2V7GPI2-F1
#
_cell.length_a   1.000
_cell.length_b   1.000
_cell.length_c   1.000
_cell.angle_alpha   90.00
_cell.angle_beta   90.00
_cell.angle_gamma   90.00
#
_symmetry.space_group_name_H-M   'P 1'
#
loop_
_entity.id
_entity.type
_entity.pdbx_description
1 polymer ?
#
loop_
_entity_poly.entity_id
_entity_poly.type
_entity_poly.pdbx_seq_one_letter_code
_entity_poly.pdbx_strand_id
1 'polypeptide(L)'
;MSNARLGLVFDGLPGAVRVNKLPPAQGLCGAAAWIGRFHASHAVDAKGEVPIPLLRYDLDYYLSWADRTRRFADLEGGEPRWLAGLCGEFARLARLLLDGSITVIHGEYYPNNVLVREKAVRPVDWDTTAVAAGEIDLAALTERWPRAIAEQCENAYRWARWADRTPATFHETLLAARLYLHFRWLGDRPEWTRAARFRPHWVELRSIARQLDALDHSTRGD
;
A
#
# COMPACT_ATOMS: atom_id res chain seq x y z
N MET A 1 -37.75 7.48 0.61
CA MET A 1 -36.94 7.04 -0.55
C MET A 1 -36.46 5.64 -0.24
N SER A 2 -36.82 4.63 -1.04
CA SER A 2 -36.39 3.25 -0.79
C SER A 2 -34.89 3.13 -1.05
N ASN A 3 -34.12 2.65 -0.08
CA ASN A 3 -32.73 2.24 -0.30
C ASN A 3 -32.73 1.07 -1.29
N ALA A 4 -32.50 1.36 -2.58
CA ALA A 4 -32.26 0.33 -3.56
C ALA A 4 -30.94 -0.37 -3.20
N ARG A 5 -30.99 -1.68 -2.99
CA ARG A 5 -29.78 -2.51 -2.85
C ARG A 5 -29.40 -3.00 -4.24
N LEU A 6 -28.30 -2.50 -4.76
CA LEU A 6 -27.64 -3.07 -5.92
C LEU A 6 -26.64 -4.12 -5.43
N GLY A 7 -26.66 -5.31 -6.05
CA GLY A 7 -25.68 -6.35 -5.82
C GLY A 7 -25.13 -6.83 -7.15
N LEU A 8 -23.83 -7.09 -7.22
CA LEU A 8 -23.18 -7.72 -8.36
C LEU A 8 -23.02 -9.21 -8.07
N VAL A 9 -23.34 -10.05 -9.06
CA VAL A 9 -23.12 -11.50 -8.99
C VAL A 9 -22.04 -11.82 -10.02
N PHE A 10 -20.98 -12.50 -9.56
CA PHE A 10 -19.89 -12.98 -10.40
C PHE A 10 -19.92 -14.49 -10.45
N ASP A 11 -19.46 -15.05 -11.57
CA ASP A 11 -19.20 -16.48 -11.64
C ASP A 11 -18.14 -16.86 -10.61
N GLY A 12 -18.39 -17.98 -9.92
CA GLY A 12 -17.36 -18.59 -9.09
C GLY A 12 -16.13 -18.91 -9.93
N LEU A 13 -14.95 -18.91 -9.30
CA LEU A 13 -13.71 -19.38 -9.93
C LEU A 13 -13.29 -20.73 -9.34
N PRO A 14 -13.95 -21.86 -9.70
CA PRO A 14 -13.52 -23.19 -9.27
C PRO A 14 -12.05 -23.45 -9.57
N GLY A 15 -11.36 -24.03 -8.59
CA GLY A 15 -9.93 -24.35 -8.70
C GLY A 15 -8.99 -23.16 -8.53
N ALA A 16 -9.50 -21.96 -8.28
CA ALA A 16 -8.66 -20.82 -7.93
C ALA A 16 -8.15 -20.93 -6.48
N VAL A 17 -6.89 -20.57 -6.27
CA VAL A 17 -6.24 -20.58 -4.96
C VAL A 17 -5.70 -19.19 -4.63
N ARG A 18 -5.77 -18.78 -3.36
CA ARG A 18 -5.16 -17.52 -2.91
C ARG A 18 -3.63 -17.58 -3.05
N VAL A 19 -3.00 -16.48 -3.45
CA VAL A 19 -1.54 -16.45 -3.67
C VAL A 19 -0.73 -16.76 -2.41
N ASN A 20 -1.25 -16.46 -1.21
CA ASN A 20 -0.60 -16.83 0.05
C ASN A 20 -0.66 -18.32 0.40
N LYS A 21 -1.31 -19.15 -0.44
CA LYS A 21 -1.32 -20.61 -0.33
C LYS A 21 -0.36 -21.28 -1.31
N LEU A 22 0.33 -20.50 -2.14
CA LEU A 22 1.30 -20.98 -3.12
C LEU A 22 2.74 -20.70 -2.65
N PRO A 23 3.74 -21.41 -3.20
CA PRO A 23 5.13 -21.03 -3.04
C PRO A 23 5.36 -19.56 -3.47
N PRO A 24 6.19 -18.78 -2.76
CA PRO A 24 6.31 -17.34 -3.01
C PRO A 24 6.60 -16.94 -4.46
N ALA A 25 7.48 -17.67 -5.14
CA ALA A 25 7.83 -17.42 -6.55
C ALA A 25 6.62 -17.57 -7.51
N GLN A 26 5.68 -18.48 -7.19
CA GLN A 26 4.49 -18.74 -8.01
C GLN A 26 3.31 -17.85 -7.61
N GLY A 27 3.15 -17.58 -6.32
CA GLY A 27 2.08 -16.75 -5.78
C GLY A 27 2.42 -15.27 -5.82
N LEU A 28 3.24 -14.82 -4.88
CA LEU A 28 3.48 -13.39 -4.65
C LEU A 28 4.28 -12.73 -5.77
N CYS A 29 5.38 -13.32 -6.25
CA CYS A 29 6.16 -12.71 -7.32
C CYS A 29 5.35 -12.62 -8.62
N GLY A 30 4.52 -13.63 -8.91
CA GLY A 30 3.58 -13.60 -10.03
C GLY A 30 2.53 -12.49 -9.89
N ALA A 31 1.98 -12.31 -8.69
CA ALA A 31 1.04 -11.23 -8.37
C ALA A 31 1.70 -9.85 -8.46
N ALA A 32 2.95 -9.70 -8.02
CA ALA A 32 3.73 -8.47 -8.09
C ALA A 32 4.03 -8.08 -9.55
N ALA A 33 4.42 -9.06 -10.37
CA ALA A 33 4.61 -8.85 -11.80
C ALA A 33 3.30 -8.51 -12.52
N TRP A 34 2.18 -9.14 -12.14
CA TRP A 34 0.87 -8.83 -12.72
C TRP A 34 0.45 -7.40 -12.41
N ILE A 35 0.52 -6.98 -11.15
CA ILE A 35 0.10 -5.63 -10.75
C ILE A 35 1.05 -4.56 -11.32
N GLY A 36 2.34 -4.88 -11.47
CA GLY A 36 3.28 -4.01 -12.19
C GLY A 36 2.87 -3.75 -13.64
N ARG A 37 2.47 -4.79 -14.38
CA ARG A 37 1.95 -4.63 -15.75
C ARG A 37 0.63 -3.88 -15.80
N PHE A 38 -0.28 -4.19 -14.88
CA PHE A 38 -1.57 -3.49 -14.76
C PHE A 38 -1.35 -1.99 -14.54
N HIS A 39 -0.45 -1.62 -13.62
CA HIS A 39 -0.11 -0.22 -13.37
C HIS A 39 0.55 0.47 -14.57
N ALA A 40 1.41 -0.23 -15.31
CA ALA A 40 2.03 0.31 -16.50
C ALA A 40 0.99 0.62 -17.59
N SER A 41 -0.01 -0.25 -17.78
CA SER A 41 -1.06 -0.06 -18.79
C SER A 41 -2.14 0.94 -18.39
N HIS A 42 -2.24 1.29 -17.10
CA HIS A 42 -3.20 2.25 -16.55
C HIS A 42 -2.52 3.46 -15.92
N ALA A 43 -1.27 3.73 -16.30
CA ALA A 43 -0.59 4.95 -15.89
C ALA A 43 -1.39 6.16 -16.37
N VAL A 44 -1.60 7.12 -15.48
CA VAL A 44 -2.35 8.34 -15.79
C VAL A 44 -1.51 9.55 -15.43
N ASP A 45 -1.65 10.61 -16.22
CA ASP A 45 -1.03 11.88 -15.86
C ASP A 45 -1.70 12.47 -14.62
N ALA A 46 -0.98 13.32 -13.88
CA ALA A 46 -1.48 14.03 -12.70
C ALA A 46 -2.81 14.79 -12.92
N LYS A 47 -3.13 15.13 -14.17
CA LYS A 47 -4.37 15.78 -14.61
C LYS A 47 -5.18 14.93 -15.62
N GLY A 48 -4.73 13.72 -15.92
CA GLY A 48 -5.37 12.83 -16.87
C GLY A 48 -6.70 12.32 -16.33
N GLU A 49 -7.70 12.29 -17.20
CA GLU A 49 -9.01 11.72 -16.93
C GLU A 49 -8.94 10.18 -16.95
N VAL A 50 -9.63 9.55 -16.01
CA VAL A 50 -9.93 8.11 -16.05
C VAL A 50 -11.38 7.95 -16.53
N PRO A 51 -11.72 6.90 -17.31
CA PRO A 51 -13.06 6.73 -17.87
C PRO A 51 -14.19 6.56 -16.85
N ILE A 52 -13.84 6.34 -15.58
CA ILE A 52 -14.75 6.07 -14.46
C ILE A 52 -14.37 7.02 -13.32
N PRO A 53 -15.34 7.61 -12.58
CA PRO A 53 -15.05 8.49 -11.45
C PRO A 53 -14.45 7.69 -10.29
N LEU A 54 -13.13 7.53 -10.30
CA LEU A 54 -12.37 6.91 -9.22
C LEU A 54 -11.90 7.98 -8.23
N LEU A 55 -11.89 7.62 -6.94
CA LEU A 55 -11.28 8.46 -5.92
C LEU A 55 -9.80 8.66 -6.27
N ARG A 56 -9.34 9.90 -6.22
CA ARG A 56 -7.93 10.25 -6.45
C ARG A 56 -7.32 10.65 -5.12
N TYR A 57 -6.24 9.98 -4.73
CA TYR A 57 -5.57 10.32 -3.48
C TYR A 57 -4.71 11.56 -3.69
N ASP A 58 -4.93 12.57 -2.85
CA ASP A 58 -4.14 13.78 -2.75
C ASP A 58 -3.34 13.80 -1.44
N LEU A 59 -2.60 14.89 -1.22
CA LEU A 59 -1.81 15.02 -0.01
C LEU A 59 -2.69 14.98 1.24
N ASP A 60 -3.81 15.70 1.24
CA ASP A 60 -4.72 15.80 2.38
C ASP A 60 -5.32 14.44 2.75
N TYR A 61 -5.66 13.63 1.74
CA TYR A 61 -6.09 12.25 1.93
C TYR A 61 -5.04 11.45 2.72
N TYR A 62 -3.77 11.48 2.29
CA TYR A 62 -2.69 10.77 2.98
C TYR A 62 -2.46 11.30 4.41
N LEU A 63 -2.35 12.61 4.57
CA LEU A 63 -2.04 13.22 5.88
C LEU A 63 -3.18 13.04 6.89
N SER A 64 -4.42 12.97 6.42
CA SER A 64 -5.57 12.72 7.30
C SER A 64 -5.46 11.39 8.05
N TRP A 65 -4.85 10.35 7.46
CA TRP A 65 -4.67 9.06 8.11
C TRP A 65 -3.63 9.11 9.23
N ALA A 66 -2.54 9.85 9.02
CA ALA A 66 -1.52 10.05 10.03
C ALA A 66 -2.07 10.87 11.21
N ASP A 67 -2.80 11.95 10.92
CA ASP A 67 -3.45 12.76 11.96
C ASP A 67 -4.52 11.98 12.73
N ARG A 68 -5.36 11.18 12.04
CA ARG A 68 -6.33 10.28 12.70
C ARG A 68 -5.64 9.27 13.61
N THR A 69 -4.57 8.63 13.14
CA THR A 69 -3.78 7.69 13.96
C THR A 69 -3.26 8.36 15.22
N ARG A 70 -2.72 9.58 15.09
CA ARG A 70 -2.20 10.37 16.20
C ARG A 70 -3.28 10.71 17.22
N ARG A 71 -4.42 11.22 16.75
CA ARG A 71 -5.58 11.54 17.61
C ARG A 71 -6.09 10.31 18.34
N PHE A 72 -6.21 9.18 17.66
CA PHE A 72 -6.70 7.95 18.28
C PHE A 72 -5.72 7.37 19.30
N ALA A 73 -4.42 7.56 19.11
CA ALA A 73 -3.40 7.19 20.08
C ALA A 73 -3.42 8.10 21.32
N ASP A 74 -3.62 9.41 21.13
CA ASP A 74 -3.62 10.39 22.23
C ASP A 74 -4.79 10.19 23.20
N LEU A 75 -5.98 9.86 22.66
CA LEU A 75 -7.18 9.56 23.45
C LEU A 75 -6.99 8.41 24.48
N GLU A 76 -5.93 7.61 24.36
CA GLU A 76 -5.82 6.30 25.01
C GLU A 76 -4.60 6.14 25.95
N GLY A 77 -4.02 7.23 26.43
CA GLY A 77 -2.91 7.19 27.39
C GLY A 77 -1.65 7.91 26.94
N GLY A 78 -1.78 8.77 25.92
CA GLY A 78 -0.74 9.67 25.45
C GLY A 78 -0.04 9.16 24.18
N GLU A 79 0.10 10.08 23.23
CA GLU A 79 0.83 9.85 21.99
C GLU A 79 2.28 9.41 22.26
N PRO A 80 2.77 8.30 21.67
CA PRO A 80 4.18 7.95 21.75
C PRO A 80 5.04 9.07 21.15
N ARG A 81 6.07 9.55 21.86
CA ARG A 81 6.90 10.70 21.41
C ARG A 81 7.47 10.56 20.00
N TRP A 82 7.76 9.33 19.56
CA TRP A 82 8.30 9.06 18.22
C TRP A 82 7.25 9.22 17.11
N LEU A 83 5.95 9.15 17.42
CA LEU A 83 4.87 9.20 16.44
C LEU A 83 4.77 10.57 15.80
N ALA A 84 4.84 11.65 16.58
CA ALA A 84 4.83 13.02 16.07
C ALA A 84 5.95 13.27 15.04
N GLY A 85 7.17 12.82 15.36
CA GLY A 85 8.31 12.89 14.46
C GLY A 85 8.06 12.10 13.17
N LEU A 86 7.55 10.87 13.29
CA LEU A 86 7.21 10.05 12.14
C LEU A 86 6.10 10.65 11.27
N CYS A 87 5.08 11.29 11.87
CA CYS A 87 4.04 11.98 11.11
C CYS A 87 4.60 13.18 10.34
N GLY A 88 5.55 13.92 10.92
CA GLY A 88 6.27 14.99 10.23
C GLY A 88 7.07 14.47 9.03
N GLU A 89 7.80 13.38 9.22
CA GLU A 89 8.59 12.77 8.15
C GLU A 89 7.70 12.13 7.07
N PHE A 90 6.60 11.51 7.47
CA PHE A 90 5.59 11.03 6.52
C PHE A 90 5.01 12.17 5.70
N ALA A 91 4.83 13.37 6.25
CA ALA A 91 4.34 14.51 5.47
C ALA A 91 5.32 14.95 4.36
N ARG A 92 6.62 14.76 4.57
CA ARG A 92 7.65 14.94 3.53
C ARG A 92 7.55 13.83 2.49
N LEU A 93 7.56 12.57 2.93
CA LEU A 93 7.55 11.39 2.07
C LEU A 93 6.25 11.22 1.27
N ALA A 94 5.10 11.62 1.81
CA ALA A 94 3.79 11.48 1.16
C ALA A 94 3.70 12.28 -0.15
N ARG A 95 4.53 13.32 -0.34
CA ARG A 95 4.61 14.05 -1.61
C ARG A 95 5.14 13.17 -2.74
N LEU A 96 6.02 12.20 -2.45
CA LEU A 96 6.51 11.23 -3.42
C LEU A 96 5.38 10.32 -3.97
N LEU A 97 4.29 10.17 -3.21
CA LEU A 97 3.10 9.43 -3.66
C LEU A 97 2.27 10.22 -4.69
N LEU A 98 2.59 11.50 -4.91
CA LEU A 98 1.94 12.40 -5.87
C LEU A 98 2.82 12.68 -7.09
N ASP A 99 4.13 12.78 -6.87
CA ASP A 99 5.12 13.20 -7.88
C ASP A 99 5.54 12.06 -8.83
N GLY A 100 5.16 10.82 -8.54
CA GLY A 100 5.46 9.64 -9.36
C GLY A 100 4.48 9.41 -10.51
N SER A 101 4.72 8.34 -11.28
CA SER A 101 3.71 7.80 -12.20
C SER A 101 2.56 7.26 -11.36
N ILE A 102 1.49 8.03 -11.23
CA ILE A 102 0.24 7.57 -10.63
C ILE A 102 -0.50 6.68 -11.63
N THR A 103 -1.37 5.84 -11.12
CA THR A 103 -2.04 4.79 -11.88
C THR A 103 -3.36 4.43 -11.20
N VAL A 104 -4.20 3.64 -11.88
CA VAL A 104 -5.30 2.96 -11.21
C VAL A 104 -4.71 1.88 -10.31
N ILE A 105 -5.00 1.95 -9.02
CA ILE A 105 -4.63 0.95 -8.02
C ILE A 105 -5.85 0.15 -7.58
N HIS A 106 -5.63 -1.07 -7.12
CA HIS A 106 -6.66 -1.90 -6.49
C HIS A 106 -7.05 -1.37 -5.09
N GLY A 107 -6.09 -0.83 -4.34
CA GLY A 107 -6.32 -0.18 -3.04
C GLY A 107 -6.34 -1.12 -1.83
N GLU A 108 -6.52 -2.43 -2.05
CA GLU A 108 -6.46 -3.51 -1.07
C GLU A 108 -5.87 -4.79 -1.68
N TYR A 109 -4.74 -4.65 -2.40
CA TYR A 109 -4.04 -5.75 -3.10
C TYR A 109 -3.28 -6.71 -2.16
N TYR A 110 -3.93 -7.12 -1.08
CA TYR A 110 -3.40 -8.09 -0.13
C TYR A 110 -3.44 -9.52 -0.69
N PRO A 111 -2.55 -10.42 -0.23
CA PRO A 111 -2.51 -11.80 -0.71
C PRO A 111 -3.83 -12.59 -0.61
N ASN A 112 -4.76 -12.20 0.25
CA ASN A 112 -6.10 -12.81 0.34
C ASN A 112 -7.08 -12.35 -0.76
N ASN A 113 -6.82 -11.20 -1.37
CA ASN A 113 -7.60 -10.61 -2.45
C ASN A 113 -7.01 -10.94 -3.83
N VAL A 114 -5.98 -11.80 -3.90
CA VAL A 114 -5.37 -12.22 -5.15
C VAL A 114 -5.46 -13.73 -5.29
N LEU A 115 -6.14 -14.16 -6.35
CA LEU A 115 -6.31 -15.57 -6.71
C LEU A 115 -5.40 -15.96 -7.88
N VAL A 116 -5.07 -17.23 -7.97
CA VAL A 116 -4.40 -17.85 -9.12
C VAL A 116 -5.22 -19.03 -9.60
N ARG A 117 -5.53 -19.07 -10.89
CA ARG A 117 -6.17 -20.19 -11.57
C ARG A 117 -5.43 -20.45 -12.87
N GLU A 118 -4.95 -21.68 -13.09
CA GLU A 118 -4.21 -22.05 -14.31
C GLU A 118 -3.03 -21.09 -14.59
N LYS A 119 -2.31 -20.68 -13.53
CA LYS A 119 -1.22 -19.68 -13.54
C LYS A 119 -1.64 -18.23 -13.85
N ALA A 120 -2.91 -17.96 -14.13
CA ALA A 120 -3.42 -16.61 -14.31
C ALA A 120 -3.72 -15.98 -12.94
N VAL A 121 -3.16 -14.80 -12.70
CA VAL A 121 -3.47 -13.96 -11.54
C VAL A 121 -4.81 -13.26 -11.74
N ARG A 122 -5.67 -13.32 -10.72
CA ARG A 122 -7.05 -12.79 -10.71
C ARG A 122 -7.27 -12.05 -9.39
N PRO A 123 -7.03 -10.73 -9.35
CA PRO A 123 -7.38 -9.93 -8.19
C PRO A 123 -8.90 -9.81 -8.09
N VAL A 124 -9.41 -9.82 -6.87
CA VAL A 124 -10.83 -9.71 -6.53
C VAL A 124 -10.99 -8.62 -5.47
N ASP A 125 -12.23 -8.16 -5.26
CA ASP A 125 -12.54 -7.13 -4.26
C ASP A 125 -11.97 -5.74 -4.62
N TRP A 126 -12.50 -5.18 -5.72
CA TRP A 126 -12.06 -3.89 -6.29
C TRP A 126 -12.76 -2.67 -5.67
N ASP A 127 -13.44 -2.81 -4.53
CA ASP A 127 -14.30 -1.77 -3.95
C ASP A 127 -13.52 -0.52 -3.52
N THR A 128 -12.21 -0.65 -3.27
CA THR A 128 -11.32 0.44 -2.87
C THR A 128 -10.44 0.97 -4.00
N THR A 129 -10.79 0.67 -5.26
CA THR A 129 -10.03 1.12 -6.43
C THR A 129 -9.92 2.64 -6.46
N ALA A 130 -8.72 3.13 -6.72
CA ALA A 130 -8.42 4.56 -6.69
C ALA A 130 -7.36 4.92 -7.75
N VAL A 131 -7.17 6.22 -7.99
CA VAL A 131 -5.99 6.73 -8.70
C VAL A 131 -4.97 7.21 -7.68
N ALA A 132 -3.81 6.55 -7.65
CA ALA A 132 -2.74 6.80 -6.67
C ALA A 132 -1.40 6.21 -7.12
N ALA A 133 -0.37 6.28 -6.26
CA ALA A 133 0.90 5.59 -6.47
C ALA A 133 0.72 4.07 -6.44
N GLY A 134 1.14 3.38 -7.50
CA GLY A 134 1.04 1.92 -7.63
C GLY A 134 1.86 1.14 -6.60
N GLU A 135 2.78 1.80 -5.91
CA GLU A 135 3.57 1.27 -4.80
C GLU A 135 2.71 0.90 -3.60
N ILE A 136 1.50 1.48 -3.47
CA ILE A 136 0.52 1.14 -2.43
C ILE A 136 0.11 -0.33 -2.50
N ASP A 137 -0.22 -0.82 -3.70
CA ASP A 137 -0.60 -2.23 -3.88
C ASP A 137 0.58 -3.18 -3.67
N LEU A 138 1.80 -2.74 -4.04
CA LEU A 138 3.01 -3.53 -3.76
C LEU A 138 3.30 -3.60 -2.26
N ALA A 139 3.11 -2.49 -1.53
CA ALA A 139 3.23 -2.45 -0.08
C ALA A 139 2.20 -3.39 0.58
N ALA A 140 0.96 -3.38 0.11
CA ALA A 140 -0.08 -4.29 0.59
C ALA A 140 0.23 -5.77 0.33
N LEU A 141 0.69 -6.10 -0.88
CA LEU A 141 1.05 -7.47 -1.26
C LEU A 141 2.17 -8.04 -0.39
N THR A 142 3.15 -7.20 -0.06
CA THR A 142 4.37 -7.60 0.67
C THR A 142 4.30 -7.38 2.18
N GLU A 143 3.18 -6.86 2.69
CA GLU A 143 3.02 -6.59 4.13
C GLU A 143 3.25 -7.88 4.94
N ARG A 144 4.15 -7.80 5.94
CA ARG A 144 4.48 -8.91 6.87
C ARG A 144 5.10 -10.15 6.21
N TRP A 145 5.58 -10.05 4.98
CA TRP A 145 6.39 -11.10 4.37
C TRP A 145 7.87 -10.93 4.73
N PRO A 146 8.65 -12.03 4.78
CA PRO A 146 10.08 -11.95 4.99
C PRO A 146 10.75 -11.04 3.94
N ARG A 147 11.73 -10.24 4.37
CA ARG A 147 12.42 -9.26 3.52
C ARG A 147 12.91 -9.85 2.20
N ALA A 148 13.52 -11.03 2.22
CA ALA A 148 14.00 -11.71 1.02
C ALA A 148 12.88 -12.03 0.01
N ILE A 149 11.65 -12.27 0.47
CA ILE A 149 10.48 -12.48 -0.39
C ILE A 149 9.95 -11.14 -0.90
N ALA A 150 9.86 -10.13 -0.03
CA ALA A 150 9.46 -8.78 -0.42
C ALA A 150 10.38 -8.22 -1.52
N GLU A 151 11.70 -8.36 -1.37
CA GLU A 151 12.70 -7.93 -2.36
C GLU A 151 12.53 -8.64 -3.72
N GLN A 152 12.18 -9.93 -3.72
CA GLN A 152 11.85 -10.64 -4.97
C GLN A 152 10.58 -10.09 -5.63
N CYS A 153 9.56 -9.75 -4.84
CA CYS A 153 8.33 -9.14 -5.34
C CYS A 153 8.58 -7.73 -5.88
N GLU A 154 9.37 -6.93 -5.17
CA GLU A 154 9.81 -5.60 -5.60
C GLU A 154 10.54 -5.68 -6.94
N ASN A 155 11.48 -6.62 -7.09
CA ASN A 155 12.16 -6.87 -8.36
C ASN A 155 11.19 -7.23 -9.49
N ALA A 156 10.29 -8.18 -9.24
CA ALA A 156 9.30 -8.62 -10.22
C ALA A 156 8.36 -7.48 -10.64
N TYR A 157 7.94 -6.65 -9.68
CA TYR A 157 7.12 -5.48 -9.91
C TYR A 157 7.85 -4.43 -10.75
N ARG A 158 9.08 -4.06 -10.35
CA ARG A 158 9.90 -3.06 -11.05
C ARG A 158 10.10 -3.42 -12.51
N TRP A 159 10.51 -4.65 -12.76
CA TRP A 159 10.73 -5.16 -14.11
C TRP A 159 9.45 -5.14 -14.93
N ALA A 160 8.33 -5.57 -14.34
CA ALA A 160 7.04 -5.59 -15.01
C ALA A 160 6.48 -4.18 -15.31
N ARG A 161 6.73 -3.21 -14.43
CA ARG A 161 6.17 -1.86 -14.53
C ARG A 161 6.99 -0.93 -15.41
N TRP A 162 8.31 -1.01 -15.31
CA TRP A 162 9.22 -0.05 -15.94
C TRP A 162 10.32 -0.67 -16.79
N ALA A 163 10.44 -2.01 -16.82
CA ALA A 163 11.60 -2.71 -17.37
C ALA A 163 12.91 -2.16 -16.76
N ASP A 164 13.76 -1.55 -17.56
CA ASP A 164 15.04 -0.95 -17.17
C ASP A 164 14.94 0.51 -16.67
N ARG A 165 13.75 1.12 -16.71
CA ARG A 165 13.53 2.55 -16.39
C ARG A 165 12.89 2.78 -15.02
N THR A 166 13.33 2.04 -14.00
CA THR A 166 12.82 2.23 -12.63
C THR A 166 13.13 3.65 -12.14
N PRO A 167 12.14 4.40 -11.60
CA PRO A 167 12.38 5.71 -11.00
C PRO A 167 13.39 5.65 -9.84
N ALA A 168 14.30 6.63 -9.76
CA ALA A 168 15.30 6.72 -8.69
C ALA A 168 14.65 6.78 -7.28
N THR A 169 13.46 7.37 -7.18
CA THR A 169 12.71 7.51 -5.93
C THR A 169 11.91 6.27 -5.55
N PHE A 170 11.95 5.18 -6.32
CA PHE A 170 11.10 3.99 -6.12
C PHE A 170 11.08 3.48 -4.67
N HIS A 171 12.25 3.33 -4.04
CA HIS A 171 12.33 2.80 -2.68
C HIS A 171 11.75 3.77 -1.65
N GLU A 172 11.94 5.08 -1.83
CA GLU A 172 11.36 6.10 -0.97
C GLU A 172 9.83 6.20 -1.14
N THR A 173 9.34 6.10 -2.38
CA THR A 173 7.90 6.02 -2.67
C THR A 173 7.28 4.78 -2.05
N LEU A 174 7.96 3.62 -2.13
CA LEU A 174 7.50 2.39 -1.50
C LEU A 174 7.51 2.49 0.04
N LEU A 175 8.50 3.18 0.62
CA LEU A 175 8.53 3.45 2.05
C LEU A 175 7.35 4.35 2.47
N ALA A 176 7.07 5.41 1.71
CA ALA A 176 5.91 6.27 1.90
C ALA A 176 4.60 5.47 1.83
N ALA A 177 4.48 4.56 0.86
CA ALA A 177 3.32 3.69 0.70
C ALA A 177 3.12 2.74 1.90
N ARG A 178 4.20 2.19 2.45
CA ARG A 178 4.17 1.35 3.66
C ARG A 178 3.72 2.14 4.89
N LEU A 179 4.25 3.35 5.07
CA LEU A 179 3.81 4.26 6.14
C LEU A 179 2.31 4.58 6.02
N TYR A 180 1.88 4.99 4.82
CA TYR A 180 0.47 5.26 4.53
C TYR A 180 -0.42 4.08 4.92
N LEU A 181 -0.06 2.85 4.53
CA LEU A 181 -0.84 1.66 4.79
C LEU A 181 -1.06 1.44 6.30
N HIS A 182 -0.01 1.60 7.10
CA HIS A 182 -0.12 1.46 8.55
C HIS A 182 -0.91 2.59 9.21
N PHE A 183 -0.72 3.83 8.75
CA PHE A 183 -1.55 4.96 9.19
C PHE A 183 -3.01 4.78 8.80
N ARG A 184 -3.32 4.24 7.61
CA ARG A 184 -4.70 3.93 7.21
C ARG A 184 -5.34 2.93 8.16
N TRP A 185 -4.70 1.80 8.44
CA TRP A 185 -5.27 0.79 9.34
C TRP A 185 -5.46 1.31 10.77
N LEU A 186 -4.48 2.02 11.30
CA LEU A 186 -4.55 2.54 12.66
C LEU A 186 -5.45 3.77 12.79
N GLY A 187 -5.61 4.54 11.71
CA GLY A 187 -6.43 5.73 11.63
C GLY A 187 -7.86 5.47 11.14
N ASP A 188 -8.21 4.26 10.71
CA ASP A 188 -9.56 3.95 10.22
C ASP A 188 -10.60 4.03 11.32
N ARG A 189 -10.40 3.28 12.41
CA ARG A 189 -11.33 3.28 13.53
C ARG A 189 -10.62 3.39 14.87
N PRO A 190 -11.13 4.18 15.84
CA PRO A 190 -10.52 4.33 17.15
C PRO A 190 -10.29 3.00 17.88
N GLU A 191 -11.21 2.03 17.70
CA GLU A 191 -11.10 0.71 18.31
C GLU A 191 -10.02 -0.17 17.67
N TRP A 192 -9.65 0.09 16.40
CA TRP A 192 -8.58 -0.63 15.71
C TRP A 192 -7.22 -0.22 16.23
N THR A 193 -7.02 1.06 16.54
CA THR A 193 -5.79 1.58 17.14
C THR A 193 -5.39 0.82 18.42
N ARG A 194 -6.39 0.30 19.16
CA ARG A 194 -6.25 -0.37 20.48
C ARG A 194 -6.22 -1.88 20.40
N ALA A 195 -6.93 -2.47 19.42
CA ALA A 195 -7.15 -3.90 19.42
C ALA A 195 -5.84 -4.66 19.15
N ALA A 196 -5.58 -5.70 19.96
CA ALA A 196 -4.37 -6.50 19.89
C ALA A 196 -4.06 -7.02 18.47
N ARG A 197 -5.09 -7.27 17.66
CA ARG A 197 -4.97 -7.70 16.26
C ARG A 197 -4.25 -6.70 15.35
N PHE A 198 -4.26 -5.40 15.68
CA PHE A 198 -3.58 -4.34 14.92
C PHE A 198 -2.24 -3.90 15.53
N ARG A 199 -1.85 -4.48 16.68
CA ARG A 199 -0.52 -4.27 17.28
C ARG A 199 0.64 -4.45 16.30
N PRO A 200 0.61 -5.38 15.33
CA PRO A 200 1.69 -5.48 14.36
C PRO A 200 1.92 -4.20 13.54
N HIS A 201 0.88 -3.41 13.20
CA HIS A 201 1.09 -2.15 12.48
C HIS A 201 1.84 -1.11 13.31
N TRP A 202 1.63 -1.10 14.64
CA TRP A 202 2.43 -0.28 15.54
C TRP A 202 3.90 -0.70 15.58
N VAL A 203 4.16 -2.01 15.56
CA VAL A 203 5.53 -2.56 15.51
C VAL A 203 6.23 -2.15 14.23
N GLU A 204 5.54 -2.24 13.08
CA GLU A 204 6.09 -1.84 11.79
C GLU A 204 6.34 -0.33 11.70
N LEU A 205 5.40 0.52 12.12
CA LEU A 205 5.62 1.97 12.17
C LEU A 205 6.85 2.33 13.02
N ARG A 206 7.00 1.70 14.19
CA ARG A 206 8.16 1.93 15.06
C ARG A 206 9.46 1.40 14.44
N SER A 207 9.40 0.30 13.70
CA SER A 207 10.54 -0.25 12.96
C SER A 207 11.00 0.74 11.88
N ILE A 208 10.05 1.29 11.10
CA ILE A 208 10.33 2.28 10.06
C ILE A 208 10.90 3.57 10.68
N ALA A 209 10.30 4.08 11.77
CA ALA A 209 10.80 5.27 12.46
C ALA A 209 12.28 5.12 12.85
N ARG A 210 12.66 3.98 13.43
CA ARG A 210 14.06 3.70 13.81
C ARG A 210 15.00 3.64 12.60
N GLN A 211 14.53 3.15 11.46
CA GLN A 211 15.33 3.10 10.23
C GLN A 211 15.57 4.51 9.68
N LEU A 212 14.54 5.36 9.66
CA LEU A 212 14.64 6.75 9.24
C LEU A 212 15.57 7.55 10.16
N ASP A 213 15.42 7.40 11.47
CA ASP A 213 16.31 8.03 12.45
C ASP A 213 17.77 7.62 12.19
N ALA A 214 18.05 6.33 11.97
CA ALA A 214 19.41 5.86 11.71
C ALA A 214 20.03 6.46 10.43
N LEU A 215 19.24 6.65 9.37
CA LEU A 215 19.70 7.25 8.11
C LEU A 215 20.04 8.74 8.26
N ASP A 216 19.26 9.47 9.06
CA ASP A 216 19.49 10.89 9.34
C ASP A 216 20.75 11.13 10.19
N HIS A 217 21.10 10.19 11.06
CA HIS A 217 22.32 10.29 11.88
C HIS A 217 23.58 9.91 11.08
N SER A 218 23.47 9.01 10.10
CA SER A 218 24.58 8.67 9.20
C SER A 218 24.91 9.77 8.20
N THR A 219 23.93 10.57 7.79
CA THR A 219 24.11 11.66 6.81
C THR A 219 24.61 12.97 7.41
N ARG A 220 24.56 13.14 8.75
CA ARG A 220 25.08 14.31 9.48
C ARG A 220 26.45 14.08 10.12
N GLY A 221 27.05 12.91 9.90
CA GLY A 221 28.34 12.49 10.47
C GLY A 221 29.55 12.68 9.55
N ASP A 222 29.33 13.22 8.34
CA ASP A 222 30.36 13.60 7.35
C ASP A 222 30.48 15.13 7.26
#